data_AF-A0AA40EQ88-F1
#
_entry.id   AF-A0AA40EQ88-F1
#
_cell.length_a   1.000
_cell.length_b   1.000
_cell.length_c   1.000
_cell.angle_alpha   90.00
_cell.angle_beta   90.00
_cell.angle_gamma   90.00
#
_symmetry.space_group_name_H-M   'P 1'
#
loop_
_entity.id
_entity.type
_entity.pdbx_description
1 polymer ?
#
loop_
_entity_poly.entity_id
_entity_poly.type
_entity_poly.pdbx_seq_one_letter_code
_entity_poly.pdbx_strand_id
1 'polypeptide(L)'
;DFVLLVRWKDGEPELRLKVRRRECKGKDINQPEHIMPEKISSKLGPPPLYSQPMLFWLANIISSEAIKGNPTLEEVLATTPPPIGQNHWVLQLEESKLDQAVFPKLTSRGPKEKNRSPASWSHQISAWAIRVRFPDGVGLHCARREVLVKTNDSGYSVEQVLKFADQQNSSVLRRNYLGTMNTVDGAATYLGMDIRHDLTEDFRSATMRWNSDLPLKLPASGRAELEQQKEYATLKRSIESLSLQINDENTLEEARQQLRKQRNLAYSKRRWLEKNKLRECQQNQPINDWRRDHFLRVLHMMPERERLFRTLSLRVPLRSPQGISALRDLIALRTSD
;
A
#
# COMPACT_ATOMS: atom_id res chain seq x y z
N ASP A 1 12.75 5.29 13.64
CA ASP A 1 12.37 5.92 14.92
C ASP A 1 11.09 6.71 14.74
N PHE A 2 10.20 6.69 15.73
CA PHE A 2 9.06 7.57 15.76
C PHE A 2 8.84 8.15 17.16
N VAL A 3 8.18 9.30 17.23
CA VAL A 3 7.72 9.93 18.48
C VAL A 3 6.23 10.22 18.31
N LEU A 4 5.43 9.73 19.25
CA LEU A 4 4.00 10.02 19.32
C LEU A 4 3.76 10.96 20.51
N LEU A 5 3.07 12.06 20.26
CA LEU A 5 2.73 13.03 21.29
C LEU A 5 1.29 13.52 21.16
N VAL A 6 0.75 14.06 22.24
CA VAL A 6 -0.51 14.79 22.29
C VAL A 6 -0.21 16.26 22.55
N ARG A 7 -0.88 17.17 21.83
CA ARG A 7 -0.76 18.63 22.02
C ARG A 7 -2.14 19.29 21.98
N TRP A 8 -2.31 20.41 22.65
CA TRP A 8 -3.48 21.28 22.46
C TRP A 8 -3.41 21.96 21.08
N LYS A 9 -4.49 21.84 20.31
CA LYS A 9 -4.72 22.55 19.05
C LYS A 9 -6.16 23.02 18.99
N ASP A 10 -6.34 24.33 18.95
CA ASP A 10 -7.66 24.99 18.87
C ASP A 10 -8.62 24.54 19.99
N GLY A 11 -8.11 24.44 21.22
CA GLY A 11 -8.89 24.05 22.41
C GLY A 11 -9.11 22.54 22.59
N GLU A 12 -8.64 21.71 21.65
CA GLU A 12 -8.85 20.26 21.70
C GLU A 12 -7.52 19.49 21.64
N PRO A 13 -7.44 18.28 22.24
CA PRO A 13 -6.25 17.45 22.13
C PRO A 13 -6.08 16.91 20.70
N GLU A 14 -4.84 16.88 20.23
CA GLU A 14 -4.43 16.39 18.92
C GLU A 14 -3.21 15.48 19.05
N LEU A 15 -3.30 14.28 18.47
CA LEU A 15 -2.15 13.39 18.30
C LEU A 15 -1.27 13.87 17.14
N ARG A 16 0.05 13.82 17.34
CA ARG A 16 1.05 14.07 16.30
C ARG A 16 2.09 12.96 16.31
N LEU A 17 2.33 12.40 15.14
CA LEU A 17 3.38 11.43 14.92
C LEU A 17 4.54 12.09 14.18
N LYS A 18 5.73 12.01 14.76
CA LYS A 18 6.98 12.35 14.08
C LYS A 18 7.71 11.08 13.71
N VAL A 19 8.08 10.92 12.44
CA VAL A 19 8.84 9.78 11.94
C VAL A 19 10.20 10.25 11.44
N ARG A 20 11.26 9.58 11.89
CA ARG A 20 12.63 9.74 11.40
C ARG A 20 13.13 8.41 10.87
N ARG A 21 13.66 8.42 9.66
CA ARG A 21 14.31 7.25 9.06
C ARG A 21 15.71 7.12 9.65
N ARG A 22 15.98 6.01 10.33
CA ARG A 22 17.32 5.69 10.87
C ARG A 22 18.19 5.08 9.78
N GLU A 23 17.62 4.17 9.00
CA GLU A 23 18.29 3.51 7.87
C GLU A 23 17.74 4.07 6.56
N CYS A 24 18.63 4.64 5.74
CA CYS A 24 18.29 5.19 4.43
C CYS A 24 19.31 4.72 3.39
N LYS A 25 18.86 4.54 2.15
CA LYS A 25 19.78 4.21 1.05
C LYS A 25 20.70 5.40 0.79
N GLY A 26 21.99 5.25 1.12
CA GLY A 26 23.04 6.19 0.77
C GLY A 26 23.12 7.46 1.62
N LYS A 27 22.45 7.51 2.79
CA LYS A 27 22.52 8.67 3.70
C LYS A 27 22.08 8.31 5.11
N ASP A 28 23.01 8.31 6.07
CA ASP A 28 22.71 8.00 7.47
C ASP A 28 22.83 9.21 8.41
N ILE A 29 23.00 10.42 7.88
CA ILE A 29 23.21 11.66 8.63
C ILE A 29 22.13 12.70 8.28
N ASN A 30 21.58 13.38 9.28
CA ASN A 30 20.63 14.49 9.14
C ASN A 30 19.43 14.16 8.22
N GLN A 31 18.80 13.00 8.46
CA GLN A 31 17.58 12.64 7.72
C GLN A 31 16.45 13.61 8.06
N PRO A 32 15.64 14.00 7.07
CA PRO A 32 14.47 14.82 7.33
C PRO A 32 13.49 14.06 8.24
N GLU A 33 12.90 14.79 9.17
CA GLU A 33 11.81 14.32 10.01
C GLU A 33 10.49 14.67 9.35
N HIS A 34 9.56 13.72 9.35
CA HIS A 34 8.22 13.92 8.81
C HIS A 34 7.21 13.93 9.95
N ILE A 35 6.41 14.99 10.03
CA ILE A 35 5.37 15.14 11.04
C ILE A 35 4.02 14.91 10.39
N MET A 36 3.20 14.06 11.01
CA MET A 36 1.85 13.72 10.57
C MET A 36 0.88 14.11 11.69
N PRO A 37 0.01 15.12 11.47
CA PRO A 37 -1.03 15.48 12.42
C PRO A 37 -2.24 14.57 12.29
N GLU A 38 -2.93 14.32 13.39
CA GLU A 38 -4.25 13.68 13.41
C GLU A 38 -5.30 14.55 12.72
N LYS A 39 -5.30 15.86 13.00
CA LYS A 39 -6.27 16.80 12.43
C LYS A 39 -5.70 17.40 11.16
N ILE A 40 -6.14 16.86 10.03
CA ILE A 40 -5.82 17.40 8.70
C ILE A 40 -6.96 18.33 8.30
N SER A 41 -6.72 19.64 8.38
CA SER A 41 -7.67 20.65 7.92
C SER A 41 -7.58 20.81 6.41
N SER A 42 -8.72 20.73 5.73
CA SER A 42 -8.83 21.09 4.32
C SER A 42 -10.13 21.88 4.09
N LYS A 43 -10.18 22.67 3.02
CA LYS A 43 -11.41 23.33 2.56
C LYS A 43 -12.57 22.34 2.31
N LEU A 44 -12.25 21.06 2.11
CA LEU A 44 -13.19 19.97 1.80
C LEU A 44 -13.50 19.09 3.02
N GLY A 45 -13.13 19.52 4.22
CA GLY A 45 -13.24 18.72 5.45
C GLY A 45 -12.10 17.71 5.62
N PRO A 46 -12.23 16.74 6.54
CA PRO A 46 -11.21 15.71 6.75
C PRO A 46 -11.05 14.81 5.51
N PRO A 47 -9.85 14.24 5.31
CA PRO A 47 -9.63 13.29 4.22
C PRO A 47 -10.44 12.00 4.45
N PRO A 48 -10.69 11.20 3.40
CA PRO A 48 -11.18 9.83 3.58
C PRO A 48 -10.29 9.06 4.58
N LEU A 49 -10.90 8.23 5.43
CA LEU A 49 -10.17 7.48 6.46
C LEU A 49 -9.00 6.64 5.90
N TYR A 50 -9.12 6.05 4.70
CA TYR A 50 -8.01 5.32 4.05
C TYR A 50 -6.79 6.20 3.74
N SER A 51 -6.95 7.52 3.72
CA SER A 51 -5.88 8.51 3.46
C SER A 51 -5.48 9.30 4.70
N GLN A 52 -6.07 8.99 5.86
CA GLN A 52 -5.67 9.53 7.15
C GLN A 52 -4.42 8.79 7.65
N PRO A 53 -3.21 9.38 7.61
CA PRO A 53 -1.97 8.70 8.01
C PRO A 53 -2.02 8.15 9.44
N MET A 54 -2.63 8.88 10.37
CA MET A 54 -2.69 8.46 11.77
C MET A 54 -3.48 7.16 11.98
N LEU A 55 -4.45 6.84 11.11
CA LEU A 55 -5.31 5.65 11.23
C LEU A 55 -4.48 4.36 11.30
N PHE A 56 -3.63 4.13 10.29
CA PHE A 56 -2.85 2.90 10.19
C PHE A 56 -1.69 2.86 11.19
N TRP A 57 -1.11 4.03 11.52
CA TRP A 57 -0.04 4.10 12.52
C TRP A 57 -0.56 3.80 13.93
N LEU A 58 -1.67 4.40 14.35
CA LEU A 58 -2.27 4.12 15.66
C LEU A 58 -2.68 2.66 15.78
N ALA A 59 -3.34 2.10 14.77
CA ALA A 59 -3.71 0.69 14.77
C ALA A 59 -2.48 -0.21 14.98
N ASN A 60 -1.37 0.07 14.29
CA ASN A 60 -0.13 -0.69 14.47
C ASN A 60 0.48 -0.50 15.86
N ILE A 61 0.64 0.75 16.31
CA ILE A 61 1.26 1.09 17.60
C ILE A 61 0.51 0.43 18.76
N ILE A 62 -0.83 0.49 18.75
CA ILE A 62 -1.68 -0.11 19.79
C ILE A 62 -1.64 -1.64 19.70
N SER A 63 -1.83 -2.22 18.50
CA SER A 63 -1.81 -3.69 18.33
C SER A 63 -0.47 -4.35 18.69
N SER A 64 0.62 -3.58 18.62
CA SER A 64 1.97 -4.06 18.98
C SER A 64 2.33 -3.79 20.44
N GLU A 65 1.43 -3.19 21.23
CA GLU A 65 1.68 -2.79 22.62
C GLU A 65 2.92 -1.89 22.74
N ALA A 66 3.11 -0.99 21.78
CA ALA A 66 4.36 -0.22 21.67
C ALA A 66 4.43 0.98 22.63
N ILE A 67 3.31 1.34 23.27
CA ILE A 67 3.24 2.43 24.25
C ILE A 67 3.38 1.82 25.64
N LYS A 68 4.24 2.41 26.47
CA LYS A 68 4.50 1.96 27.84
C LYS A 68 3.19 1.88 28.65
N GLY A 69 3.00 0.78 29.37
CA GLY A 69 1.78 0.50 30.13
C GLY A 69 0.63 -0.07 29.31
N ASN A 70 0.83 -0.31 28.01
CA ASN A 70 -0.11 -0.97 27.10
C ASN A 70 -1.54 -0.37 27.12
N PRO A 71 -1.68 0.96 26.94
CA PRO A 71 -3.00 1.58 26.96
C PRO A 71 -3.86 1.10 25.80
N THR A 72 -5.16 0.99 26.07
CA THR A 72 -6.21 0.77 25.09
C THR A 72 -6.32 1.95 24.11
N LEU A 73 -7.02 1.73 23.00
CA LEU A 73 -7.32 2.79 22.04
C LEU A 73 -8.03 3.98 22.71
N GLU A 74 -9.01 3.70 23.56
CA GLU A 74 -9.81 4.68 24.26
C GLU A 74 -8.95 5.52 25.21
N GLU A 75 -8.04 4.90 25.96
CA GLU A 75 -7.11 5.61 26.85
C GLU A 75 -6.14 6.51 26.08
N VAL A 76 -5.61 6.04 24.94
CA VAL A 76 -4.74 6.85 24.07
C VAL A 76 -5.51 8.06 23.52
N LEU A 77 -6.75 7.87 23.06
CA LEU A 77 -7.57 8.97 22.54
C LEU A 77 -8.03 9.93 23.66
N ALA A 78 -8.27 9.43 24.87
CA ALA A 78 -8.65 10.24 26.03
C ALA A 78 -7.48 11.03 26.64
N THR A 79 -6.23 10.70 26.26
CA THR A 79 -5.05 11.40 26.78
C THR A 79 -5.11 12.89 26.42
N THR A 80 -4.97 13.76 27.43
CA THR A 80 -4.88 15.22 27.26
C THR A 80 -3.49 15.73 27.68
N PRO A 81 -2.94 16.74 27.01
CA PRO A 81 -1.71 17.39 27.47
C PRO A 81 -1.90 18.08 28.83
N PRO A 82 -0.81 18.27 29.62
CA PRO A 82 -0.87 18.97 30.89
C PRO A 82 -1.47 20.38 30.75
N PRO A 83 -2.23 20.86 31.75
CA PRO A 83 -2.86 22.17 31.70
C PRO A 83 -1.90 23.36 31.95
N ILE A 84 -0.71 23.14 32.53
CA ILE A 84 0.19 24.22 32.96
C ILE A 84 1.62 23.98 32.45
N GLY A 85 2.20 24.98 31.77
CA GLY A 85 3.64 25.06 31.44
C GLY A 85 4.16 24.13 30.33
N GLN A 86 3.48 23.03 30.04
CA GLN A 86 3.85 22.08 28.98
C GLN A 86 2.71 21.93 27.96
N ASN A 87 2.90 22.48 26.77
CA ASN A 87 1.88 22.45 25.70
C ASN A 87 1.67 21.06 25.07
N HIS A 88 2.46 20.05 25.44
CA HIS A 88 2.42 18.71 24.87
C HIS A 88 2.80 17.63 25.88
N TRP A 89 2.38 16.40 25.60
CA TRP A 89 2.74 15.18 26.32
C TRP A 89 3.30 14.15 25.35
N VAL A 90 4.50 13.63 25.60
CA VAL A 90 5.08 12.56 24.79
C VAL A 90 4.68 11.21 25.35
N LEU A 91 4.07 10.35 24.52
CA LEU A 91 3.76 8.98 24.90
C LEU A 91 5.06 8.17 24.91
N GLN A 92 5.44 7.69 26.09
CA GLN A 92 6.62 6.86 26.29
C GLN A 92 6.44 5.51 25.58
N LEU A 93 7.48 5.07 24.87
CA LEU A 93 7.47 3.77 24.21
C LEU A 93 7.93 2.68 25.18
N GLU A 94 7.42 1.47 24.97
CA GLU A 94 7.81 0.29 25.74
C GLU A 94 9.22 -0.15 25.32
N GLU A 95 10.17 -0.23 26.27
CA GLU A 95 11.59 -0.47 25.98
C GLU A 95 11.81 -1.82 25.28
N SER A 96 11.07 -2.84 25.71
CA SER A 96 11.13 -4.19 25.12
C SER A 96 10.64 -4.26 23.66
N LYS A 97 10.00 -3.19 23.16
CA LYS A 97 9.42 -3.13 21.80
C LYS A 97 10.22 -2.24 20.84
N LEU A 98 11.28 -1.56 21.30
CA LEU A 98 12.00 -0.55 20.50
C LEU A 98 12.64 -1.10 19.21
N ASP A 99 13.10 -2.35 19.23
CA ASP A 99 13.73 -3.01 18.08
C ASP A 99 12.73 -3.79 17.21
N GLN A 100 11.43 -3.74 17.54
CA GLN A 100 10.41 -4.43 16.78
C GLN A 100 9.97 -3.64 15.54
N ALA A 101 9.74 -4.38 14.46
CA ALA A 101 9.22 -3.81 13.22
C ALA A 101 7.79 -3.28 13.41
N VAL A 102 7.56 -1.97 13.22
CA VAL A 102 6.20 -1.38 13.23
C VAL A 102 5.31 -2.01 12.15
N PHE A 103 5.91 -2.31 11.00
CA PHE A 103 5.27 -3.06 9.92
C PHE A 103 5.97 -4.41 9.73
N PRO A 104 5.62 -5.41 10.54
CA PRO A 104 6.28 -6.71 10.51
C PRO A 104 5.98 -7.45 9.21
N LYS A 105 6.82 -8.43 8.87
CA LYS A 105 6.48 -9.40 7.83
C LYS A 105 5.29 -10.24 8.31
N LEU A 106 4.17 -10.14 7.60
CA LEU A 106 3.00 -10.99 7.84
C LEU A 106 3.15 -12.35 7.14
N THR A 107 2.75 -13.42 7.83
CA THR A 107 2.67 -14.79 7.30
C THR A 107 1.32 -15.39 7.64
N SER A 108 1.01 -16.57 7.10
CA SER A 108 -0.22 -17.31 7.48
C SER A 108 -0.22 -17.81 8.93
N ARG A 109 0.86 -17.58 9.68
CA ARG A 109 1.00 -17.90 11.11
C ARG A 109 1.17 -16.62 11.94
N GLY A 110 0.65 -15.50 11.44
CA GLY A 110 0.78 -14.18 12.08
C GLY A 110 2.05 -13.40 11.72
N PRO A 111 2.28 -12.26 12.39
CA PRO A 111 3.44 -11.40 12.20
C PRO A 111 4.75 -12.07 12.64
N LYS A 112 5.86 -11.67 12.01
CA LYS A 112 7.22 -12.05 12.39
C LYS A 112 7.98 -10.81 12.83
N GLU A 113 8.93 -10.99 13.76
CA GLU A 113 9.81 -9.93 14.28
C GLU A 113 10.75 -9.32 13.23
N LYS A 114 10.70 -9.77 11.97
CA LYS A 114 11.53 -9.26 10.89
C LYS A 114 10.80 -8.18 10.11
N ASN A 115 11.56 -7.15 9.74
CA ASN A 115 11.14 -6.14 8.79
C ASN A 115 10.69 -6.77 7.47
N ARG A 116 9.64 -6.19 6.90
CA ARG A 116 9.18 -6.56 5.57
C ARG A 116 10.11 -5.99 4.50
N SER A 117 10.57 -6.82 3.57
CA SER A 117 11.51 -6.38 2.54
C SER A 117 10.91 -5.38 1.53
N PRO A 118 11.69 -4.45 0.96
CA PRO A 118 11.22 -3.51 -0.06
C PRO A 118 10.61 -4.20 -1.29
N ALA A 119 11.19 -5.34 -1.69
CA ALA A 119 10.66 -6.15 -2.79
C ALA A 119 9.26 -6.72 -2.45
N SER A 120 9.03 -7.13 -1.21
CA SER A 120 7.73 -7.64 -0.76
C SER A 120 6.65 -6.55 -0.77
N TRP A 121 7.00 -5.32 -0.38
CA TRP A 121 6.09 -4.18 -0.49
C TRP A 121 5.74 -3.87 -1.95
N SER A 122 6.74 -3.80 -2.81
CA SER A 122 6.57 -3.48 -4.23
C SER A 122 5.70 -4.51 -4.96
N HIS A 123 5.94 -5.81 -4.72
CA HIS A 123 5.13 -6.89 -5.29
C HIS A 123 3.67 -6.81 -4.81
N GLN A 124 3.43 -6.55 -3.53
CA GLN A 124 2.06 -6.53 -3.00
C GLN A 124 1.27 -5.33 -3.54
N ILE A 125 1.87 -4.14 -3.62
CA ILE A 125 1.18 -2.96 -4.16
C ILE A 125 0.88 -3.13 -5.65
N SER A 126 1.83 -3.68 -6.42
CA SER A 126 1.58 -4.02 -7.83
C SER A 126 0.44 -5.04 -7.96
N ALA A 127 0.42 -6.07 -7.11
CA ALA A 127 -0.68 -7.04 -7.09
C ALA A 127 -2.02 -6.41 -6.70
N TRP A 128 -2.05 -5.46 -5.75
CA TRP A 128 -3.25 -4.70 -5.39
C TRP A 128 -3.78 -3.89 -6.57
N ALA A 129 -2.89 -3.16 -7.25
CA ALA A 129 -3.22 -2.39 -8.43
C ALA A 129 -3.79 -3.26 -9.56
N ILE A 130 -3.17 -4.41 -9.83
CA ILE A 130 -3.69 -5.37 -10.81
C ILE A 130 -5.08 -5.85 -10.41
N ARG A 131 -5.33 -6.15 -9.13
CA ARG A 131 -6.66 -6.58 -8.65
C ARG A 131 -7.74 -5.52 -8.83
N VAL A 132 -7.38 -4.24 -8.71
CA VAL A 132 -8.28 -3.11 -9.01
C VAL A 132 -8.18 -2.65 -10.48
N ARG A 133 -7.62 -3.52 -11.33
CA ARG A 133 -7.66 -3.46 -12.79
C ARG A 133 -6.72 -2.42 -13.46
N PHE A 134 -5.57 -2.17 -12.84
CA PHE A 134 -4.42 -1.55 -13.52
C PHE A 134 -3.53 -2.65 -14.14
N PRO A 135 -3.51 -2.83 -15.47
CA PRO A 135 -2.87 -3.97 -16.13
C PRO A 135 -1.36 -4.06 -15.88
N ASP A 136 -0.69 -2.92 -15.85
CA ASP A 136 0.75 -2.83 -15.61
C ASP A 136 1.10 -2.79 -14.11
N GLY A 137 0.08 -2.80 -13.25
CA GLY A 137 0.20 -2.56 -11.81
C GLY A 137 0.68 -1.15 -11.48
N VAL A 138 0.94 -0.90 -10.21
CA VAL A 138 1.45 0.37 -9.69
C VAL A 138 2.55 0.09 -8.68
N GLY A 139 3.59 0.91 -8.65
CA GLY A 139 4.68 0.82 -7.67
C GLY A 139 4.55 1.85 -6.55
N LEU A 140 5.25 1.64 -5.42
CA LEU A 140 5.37 2.63 -4.34
C LEU A 140 5.87 4.00 -4.83
N HIS A 141 6.71 4.00 -5.86
CA HIS A 141 7.23 5.22 -6.47
C HIS A 141 6.14 6.08 -7.13
N CYS A 142 5.01 5.50 -7.56
CA CYS A 142 3.92 6.26 -8.15
C CYS A 142 3.26 7.20 -7.13
N ALA A 143 2.93 6.69 -5.93
CA ALA A 143 2.38 7.52 -4.86
C ALA A 143 3.37 8.59 -4.41
N ARG A 144 4.66 8.24 -4.31
CA ARG A 144 5.74 9.20 -4.00
C ARG A 144 5.89 10.27 -5.09
N ARG A 145 5.74 9.90 -6.35
CA ARG A 145 5.79 10.84 -7.47
C ARG A 145 4.63 11.82 -7.41
N GLU A 146 3.42 11.31 -7.20
CA GLU A 146 2.21 12.12 -7.11
C GLU A 146 2.28 13.15 -5.98
N VAL A 147 2.72 12.73 -4.78
CA VAL A 147 2.86 13.69 -3.67
C VAL A 147 3.91 14.76 -3.99
N LEU A 148 5.02 14.42 -4.66
CA LEU A 148 6.06 15.40 -5.00
C LEU A 148 5.60 16.40 -6.08
N VAL A 149 4.83 15.97 -7.07
CA VAL A 149 4.19 16.88 -8.04
C VAL A 149 3.25 17.83 -7.31
N LYS A 150 2.34 17.31 -6.48
CA LYS A 150 1.39 18.14 -5.72
C LYS A 150 2.08 19.10 -4.76
N THR A 151 3.12 18.67 -4.04
CA THR A 151 3.91 19.56 -3.18
C THR A 151 4.60 20.66 -3.99
N ASN A 152 5.16 20.33 -5.17
CA ASN A 152 5.79 21.31 -6.05
C ASN A 152 4.78 22.37 -6.53
N ASP A 153 3.57 21.95 -6.86
CA ASP A 153 2.51 22.85 -7.37
C ASP A 153 1.79 23.61 -6.24
N SER A 154 2.04 23.27 -4.97
CA SER A 154 1.41 23.91 -3.79
C SER A 154 2.12 25.20 -3.33
N GLY A 155 3.12 25.68 -4.07
CA GLY A 155 3.85 26.92 -3.77
C GLY A 155 4.95 26.80 -2.72
N TYR A 156 5.35 25.58 -2.34
CA TYR A 156 6.54 25.36 -1.50
C TYR A 156 7.81 25.70 -2.28
N SER A 157 8.85 26.17 -1.58
CA SER A 157 10.15 26.40 -2.21
C SER A 157 10.79 25.07 -2.66
N VAL A 158 11.64 25.13 -3.68
CA VAL A 158 12.38 23.96 -4.16
C VAL A 158 13.16 23.30 -3.01
N GLU A 159 13.75 24.08 -2.10
CA GLU A 159 14.47 23.55 -0.93
C GLU A 159 13.55 22.79 0.03
N GLN A 160 12.33 23.29 0.27
CA GLN A 160 11.33 22.58 1.08
C GLN A 160 10.89 21.28 0.41
N VAL A 161 10.65 21.30 -0.90
CA VAL A 161 10.31 20.10 -1.69
C VAL A 161 11.45 19.09 -1.64
N LEU A 162 12.71 19.52 -1.79
CA LEU A 162 13.89 18.65 -1.69
C LEU A 162 14.06 18.04 -0.31
N LYS A 163 13.86 18.83 0.75
CA LYS A 163 13.89 18.34 2.14
C LYS A 163 12.77 17.34 2.39
N PHE A 164 11.55 17.61 1.93
CA PHE A 164 10.43 16.68 2.00
C PHE A 164 10.67 15.39 1.19
N ALA A 165 11.33 15.52 0.04
CA ALA A 165 11.72 14.38 -0.79
C ALA A 165 12.92 13.61 -0.21
N ASP A 166 13.63 14.13 0.80
CA ASP A 166 14.96 13.62 1.19
C ASP A 166 15.89 13.51 -0.03
N GLN A 167 16.04 14.61 -0.76
CA GLN A 167 16.89 14.73 -1.94
C GLN A 167 17.88 15.88 -1.73
N GLN A 168 19.15 15.67 -2.08
CA GLN A 168 20.16 16.73 -2.04
C GLN A 168 20.28 17.49 -3.37
N ASN A 169 19.81 16.90 -4.46
CA ASN A 169 20.02 17.41 -5.81
C ASN A 169 18.69 17.55 -6.56
N SER A 170 18.40 18.78 -7.01
CA SER A 170 17.21 19.13 -7.80
C SER A 170 17.11 18.38 -9.13
N SER A 171 18.24 17.95 -9.71
CA SER A 171 18.24 17.16 -10.94
C SER A 171 17.55 15.80 -10.75
N VAL A 172 17.64 15.18 -9.57
CA VAL A 172 16.97 13.91 -9.28
C VAL A 172 15.46 14.12 -9.17
N LEU A 173 15.05 15.21 -8.51
CA LEU A 173 13.64 15.62 -8.43
C LEU A 173 13.06 15.84 -9.84
N ARG A 174 13.75 16.62 -10.66
CA ARG A 174 13.33 16.94 -12.03
C ARG A 174 13.27 15.71 -12.92
N ARG A 175 14.33 14.89 -12.97
CA ARG A 175 14.44 13.75 -13.89
C ARG A 175 13.52 12.59 -13.52
N ASN A 176 13.38 12.28 -12.23
CA ASN A 176 12.72 11.04 -11.81
C ASN A 176 11.30 11.23 -11.29
N TYR A 177 10.91 12.45 -10.89
CA TYR A 177 9.63 12.67 -10.20
C TYR A 177 8.73 13.71 -10.90
N LEU A 178 9.24 14.88 -11.28
CA LEU A 178 8.40 15.93 -11.88
C LEU A 178 7.86 15.59 -13.29
N GLY A 179 8.31 14.48 -13.87
CA GLY A 179 7.77 13.96 -15.13
C GLY A 179 8.14 14.79 -16.34
N THR A 180 7.72 14.29 -17.51
CA THR A 180 7.91 14.97 -18.80
C THR A 180 6.76 15.91 -19.14
N MET A 181 5.60 15.75 -18.49
CA MET A 181 4.45 16.62 -18.70
C MET A 181 4.71 17.97 -18.02
N ASN A 182 4.59 19.05 -18.80
CA ASN A 182 4.70 20.40 -18.28
C ASN A 182 3.39 20.77 -17.56
N THR A 183 3.50 21.28 -16.32
CA THR A 183 2.35 21.76 -15.53
C THR A 183 2.04 23.24 -15.78
N VAL A 184 2.88 23.95 -16.54
CA VAL A 184 2.67 25.37 -16.87
C VAL A 184 1.54 25.52 -17.89
N ASP A 185 0.51 26.29 -17.53
CA ASP A 185 -0.51 26.77 -18.46
C ASP A 185 0.06 27.91 -19.33
N GLY A 186 0.78 27.53 -20.39
CA GLY A 186 1.45 28.50 -21.25
C GLY A 186 0.48 29.44 -21.98
N ALA A 187 -0.73 28.96 -22.31
CA ALA A 187 -1.73 29.75 -23.00
C ALA A 187 -2.32 30.83 -22.08
N ALA A 188 -2.79 30.45 -20.89
CA ALA A 188 -3.30 31.41 -19.92
C ALA A 188 -2.21 32.41 -19.51
N THR A 189 -0.98 31.93 -19.28
CA THR A 189 0.16 32.78 -18.94
C THR A 189 0.43 33.83 -20.03
N TYR A 190 0.47 33.43 -21.30
CA TYR A 190 0.73 34.33 -22.43
C TYR A 190 -0.39 35.38 -22.59
N LEU A 191 -1.64 34.98 -22.35
CA LEU A 191 -2.82 35.83 -22.52
C LEU A 191 -3.18 36.65 -21.27
N GLY A 192 -2.42 36.53 -20.16
CA GLY A 192 -2.73 37.19 -18.90
C GLY A 192 -4.05 36.71 -18.26
N MET A 193 -4.43 35.46 -18.50
CA MET A 193 -5.65 34.85 -17.97
C MET A 193 -5.38 34.06 -16.69
N ASP A 194 -6.44 33.61 -16.03
CA ASP A 194 -6.36 32.72 -14.87
C ASP A 194 -5.66 31.41 -15.23
N ILE A 195 -4.62 31.08 -14.47
CA ILE A 195 -3.80 29.89 -14.68
C ILE A 195 -4.53 28.64 -14.18
N ARG A 196 -4.61 27.62 -15.04
CA ARG A 196 -5.10 26.29 -14.64
C ARG A 196 -3.97 25.41 -14.10
N HIS A 197 -4.27 24.64 -13.06
CA HIS A 197 -3.33 23.69 -12.44
C HIS A 197 -3.72 22.21 -12.67
N ASP A 198 -4.86 21.95 -13.29
CA ASP A 198 -5.43 20.61 -13.51
C ASP A 198 -5.04 19.99 -14.86
N LEU A 199 -4.36 20.75 -15.74
CA LEU A 199 -4.10 20.38 -17.14
C LEU A 199 -3.41 19.03 -17.35
N THR A 200 -2.61 18.57 -16.38
CA THR A 200 -1.87 17.30 -16.51
C THR A 200 -2.57 16.10 -15.87
N GLU A 201 -3.64 16.31 -15.11
CA GLU A 201 -4.29 15.23 -14.34
C GLU A 201 -4.99 14.21 -15.25
N ASP A 202 -5.69 14.70 -16.29
CA ASP A 202 -6.37 13.85 -17.27
C ASP A 202 -5.40 12.98 -18.06
N PHE A 203 -4.31 13.58 -18.55
CA PHE A 203 -3.29 12.84 -19.29
C PHE A 203 -2.55 11.83 -18.39
N ARG A 204 -2.25 12.18 -17.14
CA ARG A 204 -1.70 11.22 -16.17
C ARG A 204 -2.65 10.05 -15.94
N SER A 205 -3.94 10.34 -15.71
CA SER A 205 -4.97 9.32 -15.53
C SER A 205 -5.08 8.39 -16.75
N ALA A 206 -5.07 8.95 -17.96
CA ALA A 206 -5.08 8.18 -19.21
C ALA A 206 -3.86 7.25 -19.33
N THR A 207 -2.66 7.71 -18.94
CA THR A 207 -1.45 6.88 -18.99
C THR A 207 -1.45 5.70 -18.01
N MET A 208 -2.28 5.73 -16.95
CA MET A 208 -2.38 4.62 -16.00
C MET A 208 -3.12 3.40 -16.58
N ARG A 209 -3.84 3.55 -17.71
CA ARG A 209 -4.53 2.46 -18.44
C ARG A 209 -5.47 1.64 -17.55
N TRP A 210 -6.17 2.31 -16.63
CA TRP A 210 -7.21 1.64 -15.85
C TRP A 210 -8.29 1.10 -16.78
N ASN A 211 -8.65 -0.17 -16.63
CA ASN A 211 -9.70 -0.80 -17.41
C ASN A 211 -10.61 -1.60 -16.48
N SER A 212 -11.82 -1.09 -16.22
CA SER A 212 -12.80 -1.73 -15.33
C SER A 212 -13.08 -3.20 -15.65
N ASP A 213 -12.95 -3.60 -16.92
CA ASP A 213 -13.33 -4.93 -17.41
C ASP A 213 -12.13 -5.88 -17.56
N LEU A 214 -10.91 -5.44 -17.23
CA LEU A 214 -9.67 -6.20 -17.43
C LEU A 214 -9.69 -7.56 -16.69
N PRO A 215 -9.75 -8.72 -17.36
CA PRO A 215 -9.90 -10.02 -16.69
C PRO A 215 -8.72 -10.33 -15.79
N LEU A 216 -8.99 -10.70 -14.53
CA LEU A 216 -7.93 -11.07 -13.56
C LEU A 216 -7.51 -12.54 -13.67
N LYS A 217 -8.31 -13.35 -14.37
CA LYS A 217 -8.10 -14.78 -14.55
C LYS A 217 -8.29 -15.12 -16.03
N LEU A 218 -7.60 -16.16 -16.47
CA LEU A 218 -7.73 -16.66 -17.84
C LEU A 218 -9.20 -17.04 -18.11
N PRO A 219 -9.85 -16.45 -19.14
CA PRO A 219 -11.20 -16.84 -19.53
C PRO A 219 -11.28 -18.31 -19.94
N ALA A 220 -12.50 -18.87 -19.93
CA ALA A 220 -12.72 -20.27 -20.30
C ALA A 220 -12.25 -20.58 -21.73
N SER A 221 -12.50 -19.68 -22.68
CA SER A 221 -12.02 -19.80 -24.07
C SER A 221 -10.49 -19.82 -24.15
N GLY A 222 -9.83 -18.85 -23.53
CA GLY A 222 -8.36 -18.80 -23.48
C GLY A 222 -7.74 -20.02 -22.79
N ARG A 223 -8.43 -20.61 -21.79
CA ARG A 223 -8.01 -21.87 -21.17
C ARG A 223 -8.17 -23.05 -22.13
N ALA A 224 -9.29 -23.15 -22.83
CA ALA A 224 -9.52 -24.22 -23.80
C ALA A 224 -8.49 -24.20 -24.94
N GLU A 225 -8.18 -23.01 -25.47
CA GLU A 225 -7.12 -22.84 -26.49
C GLU A 225 -5.75 -23.28 -25.96
N LEU A 226 -5.42 -22.89 -24.72
CA LEU A 226 -4.15 -23.25 -24.09
C LEU A 226 -4.08 -24.77 -23.83
N GLU A 227 -5.19 -25.43 -23.49
CA GLU A 227 -5.27 -26.88 -23.31
C GLU A 227 -5.07 -27.66 -24.62
N GLN A 228 -5.41 -27.07 -25.78
CA GLN A 228 -5.14 -27.65 -27.09
C GLN A 228 -3.66 -27.55 -27.50
N GLN A 229 -2.87 -26.68 -26.87
CA GLN A 229 -1.45 -26.53 -27.19
C GLN A 229 -0.64 -27.74 -26.69
N LYS A 230 0.10 -28.38 -27.60
CA LYS A 230 0.93 -29.56 -27.32
C LYS A 230 1.89 -29.34 -26.15
N GLU A 231 2.51 -28.16 -26.07
CA GLU A 231 3.45 -27.80 -25.00
C GLU A 231 2.77 -27.80 -23.62
N TYR A 232 1.59 -27.16 -23.50
CA TYR A 232 0.85 -27.08 -22.25
C TYR A 232 0.32 -28.46 -21.81
N ALA A 233 -0.22 -29.23 -22.75
CA ALA A 233 -0.67 -30.60 -22.49
C ALA A 233 0.50 -31.49 -21.99
N THR A 234 1.69 -31.33 -22.58
CA THR A 234 2.90 -32.06 -22.18
C THR A 234 3.34 -31.68 -20.76
N LEU A 235 3.30 -30.39 -20.42
CA LEU A 235 3.61 -29.91 -19.07
C LEU A 235 2.63 -30.46 -18.03
N LYS A 236 1.33 -30.52 -18.34
CA LYS A 236 0.32 -31.07 -17.43
C LYS A 236 0.59 -32.56 -17.14
N ARG A 237 0.82 -33.37 -18.17
CA ARG A 237 1.19 -34.79 -18.02
C ARG A 237 2.50 -34.98 -17.26
N SER A 238 3.50 -34.15 -17.54
CA SER A 238 4.79 -34.18 -16.83
C SER A 238 4.60 -33.88 -15.34
N ILE A 239 3.80 -32.87 -14.99
CA ILE A 239 3.51 -32.53 -13.58
C ILE A 239 2.78 -33.68 -12.87
N GLU A 240 1.80 -34.31 -13.53
CA GLU A 240 1.06 -35.47 -13.01
C GLU A 240 2.00 -36.66 -12.78
N SER A 241 2.80 -37.03 -13.78
CA SER A 241 3.80 -38.10 -13.69
C SER A 241 4.83 -37.85 -12.59
N LEU A 242 5.39 -36.64 -12.51
CA LEU A 242 6.34 -36.27 -11.45
C LEU A 242 5.70 -36.31 -10.07
N SER A 243 4.41 -35.97 -9.95
CA SER A 243 3.70 -36.05 -8.67
C SER A 243 3.45 -37.49 -8.22
N LEU A 244 3.17 -38.40 -9.16
CA LEU A 244 3.06 -39.84 -8.88
C LEU A 244 4.40 -40.40 -8.40
N GLN A 245 5.50 -40.10 -9.11
CA GLN A 245 6.84 -40.57 -8.72
C GLN A 245 7.30 -40.00 -7.37
N ILE A 246 6.95 -38.76 -7.04
CA ILE A 246 7.28 -38.18 -5.72
C ILE A 246 6.54 -38.90 -4.58
N ASN A 247 5.31 -39.36 -4.84
CA ASN A 247 4.47 -40.02 -3.84
C ASN A 247 4.72 -41.53 -3.74
N ASP A 248 5.51 -42.11 -4.64
CA ASP A 248 5.90 -43.51 -4.57
C ASP A 248 6.83 -43.74 -3.37
N GLU A 249 6.44 -44.68 -2.50
CA GLU A 249 7.14 -45.06 -1.29
C GLU A 249 8.55 -45.59 -1.57
N ASN A 250 8.77 -46.20 -2.74
CA ASN A 250 10.05 -46.78 -3.16
C ASN A 250 11.05 -45.75 -3.67
N THR A 251 10.65 -44.49 -3.84
CA THR A 251 11.55 -43.45 -4.36
C THR A 251 12.50 -42.97 -3.26
N LEU A 252 13.80 -43.13 -3.49
CA LEU A 252 14.86 -42.62 -2.61
C LEU A 252 14.74 -41.09 -2.40
N GLU A 253 15.04 -40.61 -1.20
CA GLU A 253 14.82 -39.19 -0.84
C GLU A 253 15.62 -38.21 -1.73
N GLU A 254 16.83 -38.58 -2.14
CA GLU A 254 17.65 -37.79 -3.07
C GLU A 254 16.98 -37.66 -4.44
N ALA A 255 16.41 -38.75 -4.96
CA ALA A 255 15.63 -38.75 -6.19
C ALA A 255 14.33 -37.94 -6.03
N ARG A 256 13.64 -38.04 -4.89
CA ARG A 256 12.45 -37.21 -4.58
C ARG A 256 12.78 -35.72 -4.60
N GLN A 257 13.93 -35.29 -4.08
CA GLN A 257 14.34 -33.89 -4.15
C GLN A 257 14.56 -33.42 -5.58
N GLN A 258 15.19 -34.24 -6.43
CA GLN A 258 15.37 -33.92 -7.86
C GLN A 258 14.02 -33.84 -8.59
N LEU A 259 13.11 -34.80 -8.36
CA LEU A 259 11.76 -34.78 -8.93
C LEU A 259 10.97 -33.55 -8.49
N ARG A 260 11.07 -33.13 -7.22
CA ARG A 260 10.47 -31.87 -6.73
C ARG A 260 11.01 -30.66 -7.47
N LYS A 261 12.33 -30.59 -7.73
CA LYS A 261 12.95 -29.51 -8.51
C LYS A 261 12.42 -29.48 -9.94
N GLN A 262 12.37 -30.62 -10.63
CA GLN A 262 11.82 -30.74 -11.99
C GLN A 262 10.34 -30.33 -12.04
N ARG A 263 9.55 -30.78 -11.07
CA ARG A 263 8.13 -30.43 -10.96
C ARG A 263 7.93 -28.93 -10.75
N ASN A 264 8.76 -28.30 -9.92
CA ASN A 264 8.73 -26.85 -9.69
C ASN A 264 9.08 -26.06 -10.96
N LEU A 265 10.02 -26.56 -11.78
CA LEU A 265 10.34 -25.98 -13.09
C LEU A 265 9.14 -26.10 -14.04
N ALA A 266 8.53 -27.29 -14.13
CA ALA A 266 7.35 -27.52 -14.96
C ALA A 266 6.16 -26.63 -14.54
N TYR A 267 5.88 -26.50 -13.24
CA TYR A 267 4.88 -25.56 -12.72
C TYR A 267 5.19 -24.10 -13.06
N SER A 268 6.46 -23.71 -13.02
CA SER A 268 6.87 -22.34 -13.34
C SER A 268 6.67 -22.03 -14.83
N LYS A 269 7.03 -22.98 -15.72
CA LYS A 269 6.78 -22.88 -17.15
C LYS A 269 5.28 -22.86 -17.48
N ARG A 270 4.48 -23.72 -16.83
CA ARG A 270 3.02 -23.72 -16.97
C ARG A 270 2.40 -22.38 -16.58
N ARG A 271 2.77 -21.85 -15.41
CA ARG A 271 2.32 -20.52 -14.94
C ARG A 271 2.71 -19.40 -15.90
N TRP A 272 3.88 -19.49 -16.53
CA TRP A 272 4.31 -18.53 -17.53
C TRP A 272 3.40 -18.56 -18.78
N LEU A 273 3.06 -19.75 -19.29
CA LEU A 273 2.12 -19.91 -20.41
C LEU A 273 0.73 -19.35 -20.07
N GLU A 274 0.19 -19.71 -18.90
CA GLU A 274 -1.11 -19.20 -18.43
C GLU A 274 -1.11 -17.67 -18.32
N LYS A 275 -0.02 -17.08 -17.79
CA LYS A 275 0.14 -15.62 -17.65
C LYS A 275 0.25 -14.92 -19.00
N ASN A 276 0.97 -15.50 -19.95
CA ASN A 276 1.10 -14.94 -21.30
C ASN A 276 -0.23 -14.99 -22.05
N LYS A 277 -0.95 -16.11 -21.99
CA LYS A 277 -2.27 -16.19 -22.62
C LYS A 277 -3.26 -15.22 -21.98
N LEU A 278 -3.21 -15.05 -20.65
CA LEU A 278 -4.01 -14.01 -19.98
C LEU A 278 -3.68 -12.61 -20.50
N ARG A 279 -2.39 -12.27 -20.70
CA ARG A 279 -1.98 -10.98 -21.27
C ARG A 279 -2.49 -10.78 -22.70
N GLU A 280 -2.41 -11.81 -23.53
CA GLU A 280 -2.96 -11.78 -24.88
C GLU A 280 -4.48 -11.51 -24.86
N CYS A 281 -5.23 -12.21 -24.00
CA CYS A 281 -6.65 -11.95 -23.82
C CYS A 281 -6.93 -10.52 -23.33
N GLN A 282 -6.09 -9.99 -22.43
CA GLN A 282 -6.23 -8.63 -21.91
C GLN A 282 -5.97 -7.54 -22.96
N GLN A 283 -5.07 -7.77 -23.91
CA GLN A 283 -4.75 -6.81 -24.98
C GLN A 283 -5.85 -6.71 -26.04
N ASN A 284 -6.59 -7.79 -26.27
CA ASN A 284 -7.55 -7.90 -27.37
C ASN A 284 -9.01 -7.64 -26.95
N GLN A 285 -9.26 -7.12 -25.75
CA GLN A 285 -10.62 -7.03 -25.21
C GLN A 285 -11.30 -5.67 -25.39
N PRO A 286 -12.54 -5.64 -25.90
CA PRO A 286 -13.43 -4.49 -25.76
C PRO A 286 -13.93 -4.36 -24.31
N ILE A 287 -14.23 -3.12 -23.93
CA ILE A 287 -14.71 -2.71 -22.59
C ILE A 287 -16.12 -3.26 -22.36
N ASN A 288 -16.25 -4.45 -21.78
CA ASN A 288 -17.42 -4.88 -20.99
C ASN A 288 -17.23 -6.27 -20.38
N ASP A 289 -17.25 -6.38 -19.04
CA ASP A 289 -17.67 -7.62 -18.37
C ASP A 289 -18.32 -7.35 -17.00
N TRP A 290 -19.54 -7.87 -16.85
CA TRP A 290 -20.45 -7.79 -15.72
C TRP A 290 -20.07 -8.73 -14.56
N ARG A 291 -19.00 -9.53 -14.69
CA ARG A 291 -18.51 -10.46 -13.65
C ARG A 291 -17.74 -9.74 -12.55
N ARG A 292 -18.44 -8.80 -11.91
CA ARG A 292 -17.96 -7.95 -10.81
C ARG A 292 -17.99 -8.71 -9.49
N ASP A 293 -16.83 -8.77 -8.87
CA ASP A 293 -16.56 -9.03 -7.46
C ASP A 293 -16.90 -10.38 -6.81
N HIS A 294 -15.94 -11.29 -6.87
CA HIS A 294 -15.80 -12.34 -5.86
C HIS A 294 -15.69 -11.76 -4.43
N PHE A 295 -15.05 -10.59 -4.27
CA PHE A 295 -14.89 -9.95 -2.96
C PHE A 295 -16.23 -9.61 -2.32
N LEU A 296 -17.13 -8.94 -3.05
CA LEU A 296 -18.48 -8.61 -2.55
C LEU A 296 -19.30 -9.85 -2.19
N ARG A 297 -19.08 -10.97 -2.88
CA ARG A 297 -19.78 -12.24 -2.57
C ARG A 297 -19.34 -12.86 -1.25
N VAL A 298 -18.08 -12.69 -0.86
CA VAL A 298 -17.52 -13.29 0.36
C VAL A 298 -17.38 -12.30 1.52
N LEU A 299 -17.67 -11.02 1.29
CA LEU A 299 -17.43 -9.94 2.25
C LEU A 299 -18.17 -10.17 3.58
N HIS A 300 -19.39 -10.68 3.53
CA HIS A 300 -20.22 -10.98 4.69
C HIS A 300 -19.61 -12.04 5.63
N MET A 301 -18.66 -12.85 5.15
CA MET A 301 -17.95 -13.84 5.98
C MET A 301 -16.79 -13.23 6.77
N MET A 302 -16.51 -11.93 6.59
CA MET A 302 -15.38 -11.23 7.21
C MET A 302 -15.87 -9.89 7.79
N PRO A 303 -16.54 -9.91 8.96
CA PRO A 303 -17.31 -8.76 9.45
C PRO A 303 -16.45 -7.50 9.67
N GLU A 304 -15.23 -7.63 10.17
CA GLU A 304 -14.29 -6.50 10.32
C GLU A 304 -13.93 -5.90 8.96
N ARG A 305 -13.68 -6.75 7.95
CA ARG A 305 -13.34 -6.29 6.59
C ARG A 305 -14.56 -5.68 5.89
N GLU A 306 -15.75 -6.18 6.16
CA GLU A 306 -16.99 -5.57 5.67
C GLU A 306 -17.19 -4.16 6.25
N ARG A 307 -17.05 -4.00 7.58
CA ARG A 307 -17.15 -2.69 8.21
C ARG A 307 -16.09 -1.74 7.66
N LEU A 308 -14.84 -2.16 7.56
CA LEU A 308 -13.76 -1.36 6.97
C LEU A 308 -14.04 -0.96 5.53
N PHE A 309 -14.57 -1.87 4.70
CA PHE A 309 -14.94 -1.54 3.32
C PHE A 309 -15.91 -0.36 3.24
N ARG A 310 -16.87 -0.29 4.18
CA ARG A 310 -17.85 0.80 4.25
C ARG A 310 -17.26 2.07 4.89
N THR A 311 -16.48 1.94 5.95
CA THR A 311 -16.01 3.09 6.74
C THR A 311 -14.80 3.79 6.14
N LEU A 312 -13.87 3.06 5.51
CA LEU A 312 -12.59 3.62 5.05
C LEU A 312 -12.74 4.75 4.02
N SER A 313 -13.83 4.74 3.23
CA SER A 313 -14.11 5.77 2.22
C SER A 313 -14.70 7.06 2.79
N LEU A 314 -15.17 7.05 4.04
CA LEU A 314 -15.84 8.18 4.67
C LEU A 314 -14.86 9.30 4.99
N ARG A 315 -15.30 10.54 4.71
CA ARG A 315 -14.59 11.79 5.06
C ARG A 315 -15.04 12.28 6.43
N VAL A 316 -14.51 11.67 7.48
CA VAL A 316 -14.85 11.98 8.87
C VAL A 316 -13.58 12.12 9.72
N PRO A 317 -13.60 12.86 10.83
CA PRO A 317 -12.46 12.95 11.74
C PRO A 317 -12.11 11.57 12.30
N LEU A 318 -10.83 11.36 12.63
CA LEU A 318 -10.37 10.08 13.19
C LEU A 318 -11.09 9.72 14.52
N ARG A 319 -11.41 10.74 15.33
CA ARG A 319 -12.13 10.61 16.60
C ARG A 319 -13.65 10.47 16.46
N SER A 320 -14.18 10.46 15.24
CA SER A 320 -15.61 10.17 15.02
C SER A 320 -15.94 8.72 15.40
N PRO A 321 -17.22 8.38 15.67
CA PRO A 321 -17.64 7.00 15.90
C PRO A 321 -17.19 6.04 14.78
N GLN A 322 -17.24 6.48 13.52
CA GLN A 322 -16.80 5.69 12.37
C GLN A 322 -15.28 5.55 12.31
N GLY A 323 -14.53 6.61 12.63
CA GLY A 323 -13.06 6.56 12.71
C GLY A 323 -12.56 5.63 13.82
N ILE A 324 -13.18 5.69 14.99
CA ILE A 324 -12.91 4.79 16.12
C ILE A 324 -13.27 3.35 15.76
N SER A 325 -14.43 3.12 15.12
CA SER A 325 -14.81 1.79 14.63
C SER A 325 -13.77 1.22 13.66
N ALA A 326 -13.28 2.03 12.73
CA ALA A 326 -12.24 1.61 11.79
C ALA A 326 -10.91 1.28 12.50
N LEU A 327 -10.52 2.04 13.52
CA LEU A 327 -9.35 1.73 14.35
C LEU A 327 -9.51 0.39 15.06
N ARG A 328 -10.66 0.15 15.70
CA ARG A 328 -10.96 -1.13 16.39
C ARG A 328 -10.90 -2.32 15.42
N ASP A 329 -11.50 -2.19 14.25
CA ASP A 329 -11.48 -3.25 13.23
C ASP A 329 -10.05 -3.52 12.72
N LEU A 330 -9.24 -2.48 12.51
CA LEU A 330 -7.84 -2.65 12.11
C LEU A 330 -6.98 -3.28 13.22
N ILE A 331 -7.22 -2.93 14.48
CA ILE A 331 -6.53 -3.54 15.63
C ILE A 331 -6.92 -5.02 15.73
N ALA A 332 -8.22 -5.33 15.69
CA ALA A 332 -8.73 -6.70 15.75
C ALA A 332 -8.13 -7.59 14.65
N LEU A 333 -8.13 -7.11 13.39
CA LEU A 333 -7.52 -7.83 12.27
C LEU A 333 -6.01 -8.06 12.41
N ARG A 334 -5.32 -7.32 13.29
CA ARG A 334 -3.89 -7.51 13.55
C ARG A 334 -3.62 -8.43 14.74
N THR A 335 -4.55 -8.53 15.68
CA THR A 335 -4.40 -9.33 16.90
C THR A 335 -5.07 -10.71 16.80
N SER A 336 -6.02 -10.88 15.88
CA SER A 336 -6.88 -12.07 15.80
C SER A 336 -6.67 -12.95 14.55
N ASP A 337 -5.90 -12.49 13.56
CA ASP A 337 -5.46 -13.26 12.36
C ASP A 337 -3.96 -13.63 12.46
#